data_AF-A0A936ZJ02-F1
#
_entry.id   AF-A0A936ZJ02-F1
#
_cell.length_a   1.000
_cell.length_b   1.000
_cell.length_c   1.000
_cell.angle_alpha   90.00
_cell.angle_beta   90.00
_cell.angle_gamma   90.00
#
_symmetry.space_group_name_H-M   'P 1'
#
loop_
_entity.id
_entity.type
_entity.pdbx_description
1 polymer ?
#
loop_
_entity_poly.entity_id
_entity_poly.type
_entity_poly.pdbx_seq_one_letter_code
_entity_poly.pdbx_strand_id
1 'polypeptide(L)'
;MASRKTLNAKNLEALGSDRLAELLIEISRGNAAAQRRLRLELAGAASPADMAQEIRKRLTAIARSRSFVDWHKRKALVADLETQRQAISQVAKVDAGEALDLLWRFMALANPIFNRCDDSSGSVIAVFQAACRDLGDIAIAANAAPTVLAEHAYRALIENEYGQYDGLVAVLAPALGPTGLDHLKHLILKLSQEPRQEPRAEDRKVVGWGMSGPLYADDLAERHRSSVVRLALAAIADAQGDVDAFIAQQSEKARGVPSVAVEIAQRLLAAGRAEEAWAAINAVDLDRPGWIPVEWELTRIAVLEALGRADEAQAFRWVCFERSLSPEHLRS
;
A
#
# COMPACT_ATOMS: atom_id res chain seq x y z
N MET A 1 42.58 14.44 -10.48
CA MET A 1 42.43 13.77 -9.16
C MET A 1 41.73 14.74 -8.22
N ALA A 2 40.72 14.30 -7.47
CA ALA A 2 40.06 15.17 -6.48
C ALA A 2 41.04 15.61 -5.39
N SER A 3 40.92 16.85 -4.91
CA SER A 3 41.77 17.39 -3.85
C SER A 3 41.66 16.54 -2.58
N ARG A 4 42.78 16.32 -1.87
CA ARG A 4 42.79 15.62 -0.57
C ARG A 4 41.98 16.35 0.51
N LYS A 5 41.62 17.62 0.27
CA LYS A 5 40.81 18.45 1.20
C LYS A 5 39.31 18.41 0.91
N THR A 6 38.88 17.80 -0.19
CA THR A 6 37.45 17.72 -0.53
C THR A 6 36.73 16.75 0.41
N LEU A 7 35.57 17.11 0.95
CA LEU A 7 34.76 16.22 1.77
C LEU A 7 34.19 15.07 0.92
N ASN A 8 34.68 13.86 1.10
CA ASN A 8 34.19 12.63 0.47
C ASN A 8 34.61 11.40 1.29
N ALA A 9 33.98 10.25 1.03
CA ALA A 9 34.23 9.01 1.77
C ALA A 9 35.71 8.60 1.76
N LYS A 10 36.36 8.63 0.58
CA LYS A 10 37.78 8.25 0.42
C LYS A 10 38.72 9.12 1.25
N ASN A 11 38.48 10.43 1.32
CA ASN A 11 39.30 11.35 2.11
C ASN A 11 39.00 11.21 3.61
N LEU A 12 37.77 10.84 4.00
CA LEU A 12 37.43 10.53 5.39
C LEU A 12 38.08 9.21 5.85
N GLU A 13 38.06 8.17 5.03
CA GLU A 13 38.75 6.89 5.30
C GLU A 13 40.24 7.10 5.60
N ALA A 14 40.89 8.04 4.90
CA ALA A 14 42.30 8.37 5.11
C ALA A 14 42.61 8.99 6.50
N LEU A 15 41.60 9.40 7.28
CA LEU A 15 41.77 9.86 8.66
C LEU A 15 42.02 8.72 9.66
N GLY A 16 41.70 7.47 9.29
CA GLY A 16 41.82 6.30 10.15
C GLY A 16 40.63 6.08 11.09
N SER A 17 40.44 4.83 11.52
CA SER A 17 39.29 4.39 12.33
C SER A 17 39.14 5.16 13.64
N ASP A 18 40.24 5.39 14.35
CA ASP A 18 40.21 5.99 15.69
C ASP A 18 39.71 7.44 15.62
N ARG A 19 40.25 8.21 14.66
CA ARG A 19 39.82 9.60 14.47
C ARG A 19 38.39 9.70 13.98
N LEU A 20 37.96 8.79 13.11
CA LEU A 20 36.57 8.74 12.66
C LEU A 20 35.60 8.39 13.81
N ALA A 21 35.97 7.45 14.69
CA ALA A 21 35.15 7.09 15.85
C ALA A 21 35.00 8.27 16.82
N GLU A 22 36.08 9.00 17.12
CA GLU A 22 36.02 10.22 17.92
C GLU A 22 35.09 11.27 17.31
N LEU A 23 35.24 11.52 16.00
CA LEU A 23 34.40 12.48 15.28
C LEU A 23 32.92 12.06 15.29
N LEU A 24 32.62 10.77 15.10
CA LEU A 24 31.25 10.25 15.17
C LEU A 24 30.63 10.48 16.57
N ILE A 25 31.40 10.29 17.65
CA ILE A 25 30.94 10.59 19.01
C ILE A 25 30.74 12.09 19.22
N GLU A 26 31.63 12.91 18.68
CA GLU A 26 31.54 14.37 18.78
C GLU A 26 30.29 14.90 18.05
N ILE A 27 30.10 14.55 16.78
CA ILE A 27 28.97 15.05 15.97
C ILE A 27 27.62 14.48 16.38
N SER A 28 27.60 13.29 17.00
CA SER A 28 26.38 12.69 17.50
C SER A 28 25.98 13.24 18.87
N ARG A 29 26.85 13.98 19.56
CA ARG A 29 26.55 14.59 20.85
C ARG A 29 25.39 15.59 20.71
N GLY A 30 24.36 15.43 21.52
CA GLY A 30 23.13 16.24 21.43
C GLY A 30 22.18 15.85 20.29
N ASN A 31 22.58 14.94 19.39
CA ASN A 31 21.73 14.42 18.33
C ASN A 31 21.31 12.98 18.63
N ALA A 32 20.17 12.83 19.30
CA ALA A 32 19.65 11.53 19.70
C ALA A 32 19.38 10.58 18.51
N ALA A 33 19.05 11.11 17.32
CA ALA A 33 18.83 10.30 16.12
C ALA A 33 20.16 9.71 15.61
N ALA A 34 21.20 10.53 15.53
CA ALA A 34 22.54 10.06 15.14
C ALA A 34 23.07 9.01 16.12
N GLN A 35 22.91 9.22 17.44
CA GLN A 35 23.32 8.21 18.43
C GLN A 35 22.55 6.89 18.31
N ARG A 36 21.25 6.94 17.99
CA ARG A 36 20.48 5.72 17.74
C ARG A 36 20.97 4.99 16.50
N ARG A 37 21.28 5.70 15.41
CA ARG A 37 21.84 5.08 14.21
C ARG A 37 23.17 4.39 14.51
N LEU A 38 24.09 5.06 15.22
CA LEU A 38 25.36 4.44 15.61
C LEU A 38 25.18 3.19 16.48
N ARG A 39 24.26 3.21 17.46
CA ARG A 39 23.95 2.02 18.27
C ARG A 39 23.40 0.87 17.42
N LEU A 40 22.56 1.18 16.44
CA LEU A 40 22.00 0.17 15.53
C LEU A 40 23.07 -0.47 14.64
N GLU A 41 24.01 0.32 14.11
CA GLU A 41 25.15 -0.19 13.34
C GLU A 41 26.08 -1.05 14.21
N LEU A 42 26.35 -0.63 15.44
CA LEU A 42 27.13 -1.42 16.40
C LEU A 42 26.44 -2.74 16.75
N ALA A 43 25.14 -2.73 16.98
CA ALA A 43 24.35 -3.94 17.23
C ALA A 43 24.41 -4.87 16.01
N GLY A 44 24.27 -4.34 14.80
CA GLY A 44 24.42 -5.09 13.56
C GLY A 44 25.79 -5.73 13.35
N ALA A 45 26.86 -5.01 13.70
CA ALA A 45 28.22 -5.53 13.65
C ALA A 45 28.46 -6.63 14.69
N ALA A 46 27.77 -6.60 15.82
CA ALA A 46 27.86 -7.63 16.86
C ALA A 46 27.09 -8.91 16.46
N SER A 47 25.80 -8.79 16.15
CA SER A 47 25.00 -9.89 15.63
C SER A 47 23.69 -9.42 14.97
N PRO A 48 23.12 -10.20 14.02
CA PRO A 48 21.78 -9.94 13.49
C PRO A 48 20.69 -9.89 14.58
N ALA A 49 20.82 -10.74 15.61
CA ALA A 49 19.89 -10.80 16.73
C ALA A 49 19.91 -9.51 17.57
N ASP A 50 21.08 -8.93 17.82
CA ASP A 50 21.20 -7.66 18.53
C ASP A 50 20.61 -6.50 17.73
N MET A 51 20.82 -6.47 16.41
CA MET A 51 20.15 -5.50 15.54
C MET A 51 18.63 -5.63 15.63
N ALA A 52 18.10 -6.85 15.55
CA ALA A 52 16.67 -7.10 15.68
C ALA A 52 16.12 -6.64 17.05
N GLN A 53 16.85 -6.86 18.13
CA GLN A 53 16.47 -6.37 19.47
C GLN A 53 16.45 -4.84 19.56
N GLU A 54 17.44 -4.15 19.00
CA GLU A 54 17.45 -2.69 18.95
C GLU A 54 16.30 -2.12 18.11
N ILE A 55 15.97 -2.76 16.97
CA ILE A 55 14.79 -2.41 16.18
C ILE A 55 13.52 -2.58 17.04
N ARG A 56 13.31 -3.74 17.68
CA ARG A 56 12.13 -3.98 18.55
C ARG A 56 11.98 -2.93 19.64
N LYS A 57 13.07 -2.59 20.32
CA LYS A 57 13.07 -1.55 21.37
C LYS A 57 12.63 -0.22 20.78
N ARG A 58 13.11 0.14 19.58
CA ARG A 58 12.72 1.39 18.94
C ARG A 58 11.27 1.38 18.50
N LEU A 59 10.78 0.33 17.85
CA LEU A 59 9.37 0.20 17.46
C LEU A 59 8.44 0.29 18.68
N THR A 60 8.80 -0.37 19.78
CA THR A 60 8.06 -0.30 21.05
C THR A 60 8.02 1.13 21.61
N ALA A 61 9.14 1.86 21.55
CA ALA A 61 9.20 3.25 22.00
C ALA A 61 8.34 4.18 21.12
N ILE A 62 8.31 3.97 19.81
CA ILE A 62 7.46 4.72 18.88
C ILE A 62 5.97 4.43 19.15
N ALA A 63 5.61 3.16 19.33
CA ALA A 63 4.23 2.73 19.62
C ALA A 63 3.67 3.33 20.91
N ARG A 64 4.52 3.45 21.95
CA ARG A 64 4.13 4.00 23.26
C ARG A 64 4.04 5.53 23.28
N SER A 65 4.64 6.22 22.31
CA SER A 65 4.61 7.67 22.26
C SER A 65 3.21 8.21 22.02
N ARG A 66 2.78 9.16 22.84
CA ARG A 66 1.49 9.86 22.71
C ARG A 66 1.63 11.31 22.27
N SER A 67 2.86 11.81 22.12
CA SER A 67 3.09 13.19 21.71
C SER A 67 2.65 13.44 20.28
N PHE A 68 1.92 14.53 20.06
CA PHE A 68 1.54 14.99 18.74
C PHE A 68 2.78 15.33 17.89
N VAL A 69 2.77 14.88 16.64
CA VAL A 69 3.83 15.11 15.65
C VAL A 69 3.33 16.17 14.70
N ASP A 70 3.71 17.41 15.01
CA ASP A 70 3.53 18.56 14.14
C ASP A 70 4.47 18.50 12.92
N TRP A 71 4.26 19.42 11.98
CA TRP A 71 5.02 19.49 10.74
C TRP A 71 6.54 19.66 10.94
N HIS A 72 6.99 20.30 12.03
CA HIS A 72 8.42 20.45 12.32
C HIS A 72 9.07 19.11 12.72
N LYS A 73 8.33 18.28 13.47
CA LYS A 73 8.81 16.97 13.94
C LYS A 73 8.62 15.86 12.92
N ARG A 74 7.71 16.03 11.96
CA ARG A 74 7.39 15.03 10.93
C ARG A 74 8.63 14.54 10.18
N LYS A 75 9.51 15.44 9.75
CA LYS A 75 10.75 15.07 9.04
C LYS A 75 11.64 14.14 9.87
N ALA A 76 11.74 14.38 11.17
CA ALA A 76 12.53 13.53 12.06
C ALA A 76 11.86 12.17 12.29
N LEU A 77 10.52 12.13 12.38
CA LEU A 77 9.78 10.87 12.45
C LEU A 77 9.99 10.03 11.18
N VAL A 78 9.82 10.63 10.00
CA VAL A 78 10.01 9.94 8.71
C VAL A 78 11.42 9.37 8.59
N ALA A 79 12.45 10.16 8.93
CA ALA A 79 13.83 9.69 8.90
C ALA A 79 14.08 8.52 9.88
N ASP A 80 13.45 8.54 11.06
CA ASP A 80 13.56 7.48 12.06
C ASP A 80 12.83 6.20 11.62
N LEU A 81 11.64 6.31 11.02
CA LEU A 81 10.89 5.19 10.44
C LEU A 81 11.66 4.56 9.28
N GLU A 82 12.19 5.36 8.35
CA GLU A 82 12.98 4.87 7.22
C GLU A 82 14.28 4.20 7.69
N THR A 83 14.90 4.72 8.74
CA THR A 83 16.05 4.07 9.39
C THR A 83 15.68 2.68 9.90
N GLN A 84 14.51 2.50 10.50
CA GLN A 84 14.06 1.17 10.97
C GLN A 84 13.73 0.25 9.80
N ARG A 85 13.00 0.73 8.78
CA ARG A 85 12.66 -0.06 7.59
C ARG A 85 13.91 -0.60 6.87
N GLN A 86 14.91 0.25 6.68
CA GLN A 86 16.20 -0.14 6.09
C GLN A 86 16.94 -1.15 6.96
N ALA A 87 16.92 -1.01 8.28
CA ALA A 87 17.56 -1.97 9.18
C ALA A 87 16.86 -3.34 9.15
N ILE A 88 15.52 -3.36 9.11
CA ILE A 88 14.74 -4.60 8.90
C ILE A 88 15.17 -5.27 7.59
N SER A 89 15.37 -4.49 6.51
CA SER A 89 15.86 -5.03 5.23
C SER A 89 17.28 -5.62 5.34
N GLN A 90 18.14 -5.15 6.25
CA GLN A 90 19.44 -5.77 6.50
C GLN A 90 19.28 -7.08 7.30
N VAL A 91 18.39 -7.11 8.30
CA VAL A 91 18.06 -8.34 9.03
C VAL A 91 17.55 -9.40 8.05
N ALA A 92 16.72 -9.02 7.08
CA ALA A 92 16.15 -9.94 6.09
C ALA A 92 17.19 -10.70 5.25
N LYS A 93 18.40 -10.15 5.10
CA LYS A 93 19.50 -10.81 4.37
C LYS A 93 20.10 -11.99 5.12
N VAL A 94 19.89 -12.07 6.43
CA VAL A 94 20.46 -13.09 7.31
C VAL A 94 19.37 -13.95 7.95
N ASP A 95 18.27 -13.33 8.37
CA ASP A 95 17.11 -13.99 8.94
C ASP A 95 15.83 -13.32 8.44
N ALA A 96 15.27 -13.85 7.36
CA ALA A 96 14.06 -13.33 6.73
C ALA A 96 12.81 -13.53 7.60
N GLY A 97 12.75 -14.59 8.42
CA GLY A 97 11.63 -14.86 9.32
C GLY A 97 11.53 -13.80 10.42
N GLU A 98 12.67 -13.53 11.07
CA GLU A 98 12.79 -12.45 12.06
C GLU A 98 12.46 -11.09 11.44
N ALA A 99 12.94 -10.81 10.23
CA ALA A 99 12.65 -9.56 9.53
C ALA A 99 11.16 -9.41 9.20
N LEU A 100 10.48 -10.49 8.80
CA LEU A 100 9.03 -10.48 8.55
C LEU A 100 8.25 -10.11 9.81
N ASP A 101 8.61 -10.72 10.95
CA ASP A 101 8.00 -10.39 12.25
C ASP A 101 8.22 -8.93 12.65
N LEU A 102 9.43 -8.40 12.41
CA LEU A 102 9.73 -6.98 12.65
C LEU A 102 8.93 -6.07 11.72
N LEU A 103 8.76 -6.44 10.46
CA LEU A 103 8.05 -5.63 9.47
C LEU A 103 6.55 -5.58 9.77
N TRP A 104 5.93 -6.69 10.20
CA TRP A 104 4.55 -6.67 10.69
C TRP A 104 4.38 -5.74 11.91
N ARG A 105 5.33 -5.78 12.87
CA ARG A 105 5.32 -4.86 14.01
C ARG A 105 5.52 -3.41 13.60
N PHE A 106 6.35 -3.16 12.58
CA PHE A 106 6.55 -1.84 12.00
C PHE A 106 5.24 -1.34 11.39
N MET A 107 4.57 -2.16 10.56
CA MET A 107 3.32 -1.80 9.91
C MET A 107 2.20 -1.51 10.92
N ALA A 108 2.14 -2.25 12.03
CA ALA A 108 1.20 -1.99 13.12
C ALA A 108 1.39 -0.61 13.80
N LEU A 109 2.47 0.12 13.52
CA LEU A 109 2.65 1.50 13.99
C LEU A 109 1.81 2.52 13.21
N ALA A 110 1.26 2.16 12.05
CA ALA A 110 0.56 3.08 11.16
C ALA A 110 -0.59 3.82 11.85
N ASN A 111 -1.65 3.12 12.28
CA ASN A 111 -2.82 3.77 12.90
C ASN A 111 -2.45 4.57 14.15
N PRO A 112 -1.64 4.06 15.10
CA PRO A 112 -1.20 4.84 16.26
C PRO A 112 -0.40 6.12 15.89
N ILE A 113 0.33 6.12 14.77
CA ILE A 113 1.06 7.30 14.30
C ILE A 113 0.11 8.29 13.62
N PHE A 114 -0.74 7.84 12.69
CA PHE A 114 -1.67 8.74 11.99
C PHE A 114 -2.67 9.40 12.93
N ASN A 115 -3.10 8.71 13.99
CA ASN A 115 -3.94 9.29 15.04
C ASN A 115 -3.28 10.46 15.80
N ARG A 116 -1.97 10.68 15.67
CA ARG A 116 -1.22 11.75 16.35
C ARG A 116 -0.27 12.52 15.46
N CYS A 117 -0.39 12.40 14.14
CA CYS A 117 0.53 13.01 13.19
C CYS A 117 -0.27 13.68 12.06
N ASP A 118 0.04 14.95 11.80
CA ASP A 118 -0.44 15.60 10.59
C ASP A 118 0.44 15.20 9.39
N ASP A 119 -0.06 14.25 8.60
CA ASP A 119 0.55 13.82 7.35
C ASP A 119 -0.15 14.38 6.11
N SER A 120 -0.63 15.62 6.15
CA SER A 120 -1.20 16.29 4.96
C SER A 120 -0.22 16.34 3.76
N SER A 121 1.08 16.16 3.99
CA SER A 121 2.09 16.04 2.92
C SER A 121 2.20 14.66 2.27
N GLY A 122 1.61 13.61 2.86
CA GLY A 122 1.74 12.22 2.41
C GLY A 122 3.14 11.60 2.62
N SER A 123 3.98 12.19 3.47
CA SER A 123 5.36 11.75 3.67
C SER A 123 5.50 10.58 4.64
N VAL A 124 4.58 10.45 5.60
CA VAL A 124 4.56 9.34 6.56
C VAL A 124 3.93 8.12 5.92
N ILE A 125 2.79 8.28 5.24
CA ILE A 125 2.11 7.19 4.52
C ILE A 125 3.00 6.58 3.43
N ALA A 126 3.84 7.39 2.75
CA ALA A 126 4.79 6.88 1.77
C ALA A 126 5.77 5.84 2.37
N VAL A 127 6.19 6.01 3.63
CA VAL A 127 7.08 5.04 4.31
C VAL A 127 6.33 3.73 4.58
N PHE A 128 5.08 3.80 5.00
CA PHE A 128 4.27 2.60 5.25
C PHE A 128 3.88 1.88 3.96
N GLN A 129 3.57 2.61 2.89
CA GLN A 129 3.33 2.01 1.58
C GLN A 129 4.60 1.35 1.02
N ALA A 130 5.79 1.91 1.28
CA ALA A 130 7.06 1.26 0.96
C ALA A 130 7.26 -0.02 1.78
N ALA A 131 7.04 0.03 3.09
CA ALA A 131 7.09 -1.15 3.95
C ALA A 131 6.04 -2.22 3.59
N CYS A 132 4.86 -1.82 3.12
CA CYS A 132 3.85 -2.73 2.58
C CYS A 132 4.38 -3.50 1.37
N ARG A 133 5.12 -2.84 0.46
CA ARG A 133 5.79 -3.51 -0.67
C ARG A 133 6.88 -4.47 -0.20
N ASP A 134 7.69 -4.05 0.79
CA ASP A 134 8.76 -4.91 1.35
C ASP A 134 8.20 -6.21 1.95
N LEU A 135 6.95 -6.24 2.44
CA LEU A 135 6.33 -7.45 3.00
C LEU A 135 6.30 -8.59 1.99
N GLY A 136 6.09 -8.32 0.71
CA GLY A 136 6.04 -9.36 -0.34
C GLY A 136 7.37 -10.06 -0.48
N ASP A 137 8.43 -9.28 -0.75
CA ASP A 137 9.78 -9.80 -0.95
C ASP A 137 10.29 -10.54 0.30
N ILE A 138 10.05 -9.98 1.49
CA ILE A 138 10.47 -10.60 2.75
C ILE A 138 9.63 -11.85 3.06
N ALA A 139 8.32 -11.87 2.79
CA ALA A 139 7.50 -13.06 3.01
C ALA A 139 7.91 -14.23 2.11
N ILE A 140 8.30 -13.96 0.86
CA ILE A 140 8.87 -14.95 -0.05
C ILE A 140 10.20 -15.47 0.52
N ALA A 141 11.12 -14.56 0.87
CA ALA A 141 12.43 -14.92 1.40
C ALA A 141 12.35 -15.71 2.72
N ALA A 142 11.35 -15.41 3.55
CA ALA A 142 11.08 -16.11 4.81
C ALA A 142 10.42 -17.48 4.62
N ASN A 143 10.00 -17.83 3.40
CA ASN A 143 9.17 -19.00 3.11
C ASN A 143 7.97 -19.08 4.07
N ALA A 144 7.27 -17.95 4.22
CA ALA A 144 6.19 -17.81 5.18
C ALA A 144 5.08 -18.84 4.92
N ALA A 145 4.57 -19.48 5.98
CA ALA A 145 3.48 -20.43 5.86
C ALA A 145 2.23 -19.74 5.29
N PRO A 146 1.68 -20.19 4.15
CA PRO A 146 0.62 -19.49 3.43
C PRO A 146 -0.62 -19.12 4.26
N THR A 147 -1.09 -20.03 5.12
CA THR A 147 -2.28 -19.81 5.96
C THR A 147 -2.00 -18.81 7.08
N VAL A 148 -0.84 -18.88 7.72
CA VAL A 148 -0.42 -17.91 8.75
C VAL A 148 -0.23 -16.53 8.14
N LEU A 149 0.34 -16.44 6.93
CA LEU A 149 0.48 -15.19 6.20
C LEU A 149 -0.89 -14.61 5.81
N ALA A 150 -1.84 -15.45 5.39
CA ALA A 150 -3.22 -15.04 5.12
C ALA A 150 -3.92 -14.49 6.36
N GLU A 151 -3.71 -15.08 7.55
CA GLU A 151 -4.26 -14.55 8.81
C GLU A 151 -3.64 -13.20 9.21
N HIS A 152 -2.35 -12.98 8.93
CA HIS A 152 -1.73 -11.66 9.11
C HIS A 152 -2.31 -10.64 8.12
N ALA A 153 -2.44 -11.01 6.85
CA ALA A 153 -3.02 -10.16 5.82
C ALA A 153 -4.48 -9.77 6.15
N TYR A 154 -5.29 -10.72 6.61
CA TYR A 154 -6.66 -10.49 7.06
C TYR A 154 -6.74 -9.43 8.16
N ARG A 155 -5.92 -9.57 9.21
CA ARG A 155 -5.84 -8.58 10.30
C ARG A 155 -5.43 -7.20 9.79
N ALA A 156 -4.41 -7.14 8.94
CA ALA A 156 -3.93 -5.88 8.37
C ALA A 156 -4.99 -5.17 7.50
N LEU A 157 -5.74 -5.91 6.69
CA LEU A 157 -6.82 -5.35 5.86
C LEU A 157 -7.95 -4.74 6.70
N ILE A 158 -8.28 -5.34 7.84
CA ILE A 158 -9.27 -4.78 8.79
C ILE A 158 -8.74 -3.51 9.47
N GLU A 159 -7.44 -3.38 9.64
CA GLU A 159 -6.81 -2.22 10.26
C GLU A 159 -6.40 -1.14 9.24
N ASN A 160 -6.79 -1.26 7.97
CA ASN A 160 -6.38 -0.35 6.89
C ASN A 160 -7.14 1.00 6.87
N GLU A 161 -7.09 1.74 7.98
CA GLU A 161 -7.84 2.98 8.16
C GLU A 161 -7.36 4.14 7.27
N TYR A 162 -6.07 4.15 6.87
CA TYR A 162 -5.43 5.26 6.15
C TYR A 162 -4.89 4.85 4.78
N GLY A 163 -5.17 3.63 4.31
CA GLY A 163 -4.64 3.10 3.05
C GLY A 163 -3.18 2.65 3.11
N GLN A 164 -2.62 2.45 4.31
CA GLN A 164 -1.25 2.00 4.49
C GLN A 164 -1.01 0.57 3.98
N TYR A 165 -2.07 -0.24 3.91
CA TYR A 165 -2.07 -1.61 3.39
C TYR A 165 -2.68 -1.71 1.99
N ASP A 166 -2.85 -0.59 1.29
CA ASP A 166 -3.33 -0.62 -0.09
C ASP A 166 -2.34 -1.41 -0.96
N GLY A 167 -2.89 -2.33 -1.77
CA GLY A 167 -2.11 -3.26 -2.59
C GLY A 167 -1.53 -4.48 -1.84
N LEU A 168 -1.79 -4.64 -0.53
CA LEU A 168 -1.23 -5.74 0.28
C LEU A 168 -1.49 -7.13 -0.32
N VAL A 169 -2.71 -7.40 -0.79
CA VAL A 169 -3.06 -8.70 -1.38
C VAL A 169 -2.22 -8.98 -2.62
N ALA A 170 -2.05 -8.01 -3.51
CA ALA A 170 -1.23 -8.17 -4.71
C ALA A 170 0.24 -8.40 -4.37
N VAL A 171 0.77 -7.67 -3.38
CA VAL A 171 2.16 -7.81 -2.91
C VAL A 171 2.40 -9.19 -2.27
N LEU A 172 1.46 -9.69 -1.48
CA LEU A 172 1.59 -10.98 -0.80
C LEU A 172 1.19 -12.18 -1.67
N ALA A 173 0.50 -11.97 -2.79
CA ALA A 173 -0.03 -13.04 -3.64
C ALA A 173 1.03 -14.11 -4.01
N PRO A 174 2.28 -13.76 -4.38
CA PRO A 174 3.29 -14.77 -4.69
C PRO A 174 3.69 -15.64 -3.49
N ALA A 175 3.75 -15.06 -2.28
CA ALA A 175 4.07 -15.80 -1.05
C ALA A 175 2.87 -16.60 -0.51
N LEU A 176 1.65 -16.09 -0.70
CA LEU A 176 0.42 -16.77 -0.33
C LEU A 176 0.17 -17.99 -1.22
N GLY A 177 0.43 -17.87 -2.51
CA GLY A 177 0.03 -18.85 -3.51
C GLY A 177 -1.47 -19.15 -3.47
N PRO A 178 -1.93 -20.20 -4.19
CA PRO A 178 -3.35 -20.56 -4.23
C PRO A 178 -3.93 -20.85 -2.85
N THR A 179 -3.22 -21.64 -2.03
CA THR A 179 -3.66 -22.04 -0.69
C THR A 179 -3.86 -20.86 0.26
N GLY A 180 -2.92 -19.90 0.27
CA GLY A 180 -3.04 -18.71 1.10
C GLY A 180 -4.15 -17.77 0.62
N LEU A 181 -4.29 -17.59 -0.70
CA LEU A 181 -5.34 -16.77 -1.30
C LEU A 181 -6.75 -17.33 -1.02
N ASP A 182 -6.93 -18.65 -1.13
CA ASP A 182 -8.20 -19.30 -0.81
C ASP A 182 -8.55 -19.20 0.68
N HIS A 183 -7.54 -19.35 1.55
CA HIS A 183 -7.73 -19.16 2.99
C HIS A 183 -8.12 -17.71 3.32
N LEU A 184 -7.44 -16.72 2.74
CA LEU A 184 -7.78 -15.31 2.90
C LEU A 184 -9.19 -15.01 2.38
N LYS A 185 -9.57 -15.57 1.22
CA LYS A 185 -10.92 -15.45 0.64
C LYS A 185 -11.97 -15.98 1.62
N HIS A 186 -11.71 -17.14 2.24
CA HIS A 186 -12.61 -17.71 3.24
C HIS A 186 -12.78 -16.79 4.45
N LEU A 187 -11.70 -16.21 4.97
CA LEU A 187 -11.76 -15.26 6.09
C LEU A 187 -12.57 -14.00 5.73
N ILE A 188 -12.37 -13.43 4.55
CA ILE A 188 -13.10 -12.24 4.09
C ILE A 188 -14.59 -12.55 3.83
N LEU A 189 -14.91 -13.72 3.25
CA LEU A 189 -16.28 -14.16 3.07
C LEU A 189 -16.98 -14.36 4.42
N LYS A 190 -16.29 -14.95 5.41
CA LYS A 190 -16.81 -15.07 6.77
C LYS A 190 -17.10 -13.70 7.37
N LEU A 191 -16.17 -12.75 7.26
CA LEU A 191 -16.37 -11.36 7.70
C LEU A 191 -17.60 -10.73 7.02
N SER A 192 -17.84 -11.01 5.75
CA SER A 192 -19.01 -10.49 5.01
C SER A 192 -20.34 -10.99 5.58
N GLN A 193 -20.37 -12.21 6.11
CA GLN A 193 -21.55 -12.90 6.63
C GLN A 193 -21.82 -12.60 8.11
N GLU A 194 -20.88 -11.94 8.80
CA GLU A 194 -21.09 -11.55 10.19
C GLU A 194 -22.28 -10.58 10.30
N PRO A 195 -23.21 -10.83 11.24
CA PRO A 195 -24.37 -9.96 11.43
C PRO A 195 -23.93 -8.53 11.72
N ARG A 196 -24.61 -7.56 11.10
CA ARG A 196 -24.41 -6.16 11.42
C ARG A 196 -24.67 -5.96 12.90
N GLN A 197 -23.69 -5.41 13.61
CA GLN A 197 -23.90 -4.98 14.98
C GLN A 197 -24.73 -3.69 14.93
N GLU A 198 -25.96 -3.76 15.41
CA GLU A 198 -26.85 -2.61 15.55
C GLU A 198 -26.99 -2.29 17.03
N PRO A 199 -26.21 -1.32 17.56
CA PRO A 199 -26.39 -0.86 18.93
C PRO A 199 -27.79 -0.27 19.10
N ARG A 200 -28.33 -0.33 20.33
CA ARG A 200 -29.58 0.36 20.63
C ARG A 200 -29.40 1.86 20.40
N ALA A 201 -30.48 2.55 20.04
CA ALA A 201 -30.43 3.98 19.72
C ALA A 201 -29.77 4.83 20.81
N GLU A 202 -29.98 4.48 22.08
CA GLU A 202 -29.38 5.10 23.27
C GLU A 202 -27.85 4.90 23.40
N ASP A 203 -27.31 3.83 22.82
CA ASP A 203 -25.91 3.45 22.89
C ASP A 203 -25.09 3.94 21.68
N ARG A 204 -25.75 4.53 20.67
CA ARG A 204 -25.08 4.98 19.45
C ARG A 204 -24.23 6.22 19.72
N LYS A 205 -22.94 6.13 19.38
CA LYS A 205 -21.97 7.20 19.60
C LYS A 205 -21.88 8.12 18.38
N VAL A 206 -22.19 9.40 18.56
CA VAL A 206 -21.96 10.43 17.53
C VAL A 206 -20.46 10.75 17.46
N VAL A 207 -19.89 10.67 16.27
CA VAL A 207 -18.47 10.96 16.00
C VAL A 207 -18.26 12.17 15.09
N GLY A 208 -19.33 12.71 14.50
CA GLY A 208 -19.26 13.90 13.66
C GLY A 208 -20.63 14.37 13.20
N TRP A 209 -20.64 15.45 12.42
CA TRP A 209 -21.84 16.05 11.84
C TRP A 209 -21.61 16.28 10.35
N GLY A 210 -22.49 15.73 9.53
CA GLY A 210 -22.51 15.93 8.08
C GLY A 210 -23.73 16.75 7.62
N MET A 211 -23.81 17.02 6.32
CA MET A 211 -24.94 17.75 5.73
C MET A 211 -26.31 17.07 5.97
N SER A 212 -26.30 15.77 6.21
CA SER A 212 -27.51 14.95 6.45
C SER A 212 -27.74 14.63 7.93
N GLY A 213 -27.01 15.26 8.86
CA GLY A 213 -27.17 15.07 10.31
C GLY A 213 -25.99 14.35 11.00
N PRO A 214 -26.21 13.78 12.20
CA PRO A 214 -25.15 13.16 12.99
C PRO A 214 -24.58 11.91 12.29
N LEU A 215 -23.26 11.77 12.34
CA LEU A 215 -22.53 10.59 11.90
C LEU A 215 -22.25 9.68 13.11
N TYR A 216 -22.67 8.42 13.02
CA TYR A 216 -22.55 7.46 14.11
C TYR A 216 -21.36 6.50 13.91
N ALA A 217 -20.67 6.16 15.00
CA ALA A 217 -19.50 5.29 14.98
C ALA A 217 -19.80 3.91 14.34
N ASP A 218 -20.95 3.31 14.64
CA ASP A 218 -21.41 2.03 14.10
C ASP A 218 -21.66 2.10 12.59
N ASP A 219 -22.22 3.20 12.09
CA ASP A 219 -22.41 3.39 10.66
C ASP A 219 -21.07 3.52 9.92
N LEU A 220 -20.08 4.23 10.50
CA LEU A 220 -18.74 4.30 9.91
C LEU A 220 -18.03 2.95 9.93
N ALA A 221 -18.11 2.22 11.05
CA ALA A 221 -17.51 0.89 11.19
C ALA A 221 -18.10 -0.09 10.17
N GLU A 222 -19.42 -0.06 9.95
CA GLU A 222 -20.07 -0.91 8.96
C GLU A 222 -19.68 -0.55 7.51
N ARG A 223 -19.62 0.75 7.18
CA ARG A 223 -19.13 1.20 5.87
C ARG A 223 -17.69 0.78 5.63
N HIS A 224 -16.85 0.86 6.67
CA HIS A 224 -15.47 0.41 6.63
C HIS A 224 -15.41 -1.11 6.37
N ARG A 225 -16.14 -1.92 7.15
CA ARG A 225 -16.25 -3.38 6.95
C ARG A 225 -16.67 -3.74 5.53
N SER A 226 -17.75 -3.14 5.04
CA SER A 226 -18.26 -3.35 3.68
C SER A 226 -17.23 -2.99 2.61
N SER A 227 -16.47 -1.91 2.83
CA SER A 227 -15.40 -1.49 1.91
C SER A 227 -14.23 -2.47 1.91
N VAL A 228 -13.78 -2.92 3.09
CA VAL A 228 -12.70 -3.92 3.24
C VAL A 228 -13.09 -5.22 2.52
N VAL A 229 -14.29 -5.74 2.76
CA VAL A 229 -14.78 -6.97 2.11
C VAL A 229 -14.73 -6.85 0.59
N ARG A 230 -15.33 -5.79 0.04
CA ARG A 230 -15.40 -5.59 -1.42
C ARG A 230 -14.00 -5.45 -2.03
N LEU A 231 -13.14 -4.61 -1.45
CA LEU A 231 -11.79 -4.35 -1.97
C LEU A 231 -10.89 -5.59 -1.85
N ALA A 232 -10.96 -6.31 -0.73
CA ALA A 232 -10.17 -7.53 -0.53
C ALA A 232 -10.61 -8.64 -1.50
N LEU A 233 -11.92 -8.87 -1.67
CA LEU A 233 -12.40 -9.89 -2.62
C LEU A 233 -12.03 -9.55 -4.07
N ALA A 234 -12.09 -8.28 -4.46
CA ALA A 234 -11.63 -7.84 -5.77
C ALA A 234 -10.12 -8.07 -5.96
N ALA A 235 -9.30 -7.70 -4.98
CA ALA A 235 -7.85 -7.90 -5.06
C ALA A 235 -7.44 -9.38 -5.04
N ILE A 236 -8.19 -10.23 -4.33
CA ILE A 236 -7.99 -11.69 -4.35
C ILE A 236 -8.37 -12.25 -5.73
N ALA A 237 -9.49 -11.81 -6.30
CA ALA A 237 -9.90 -12.22 -7.65
C ALA A 237 -8.83 -11.86 -8.69
N ASP A 238 -8.27 -10.65 -8.61
CA ASP A 238 -7.16 -10.22 -9.46
C ASP A 238 -5.92 -11.10 -9.28
N ALA A 239 -5.53 -11.38 -8.04
CA ALA A 239 -4.39 -12.25 -7.73
C ALA A 239 -4.60 -13.71 -8.21
N GLN A 240 -5.86 -14.17 -8.28
CA GLN A 240 -6.24 -15.48 -8.78
C GLN A 240 -6.45 -15.51 -10.31
N GLY A 241 -6.47 -14.35 -10.98
CA GLY A 241 -6.86 -14.25 -12.39
C GLY A 241 -8.36 -14.53 -12.65
N ASP A 242 -9.19 -14.44 -11.62
CA ASP A 242 -10.63 -14.73 -11.65
C ASP A 242 -11.43 -13.49 -12.04
N VAL A 243 -11.50 -13.21 -13.35
CA VAL A 243 -12.17 -12.02 -13.90
C VAL A 243 -13.67 -12.00 -13.54
N ASP A 244 -14.33 -13.16 -13.51
CA ASP A 244 -15.75 -13.24 -13.21
C ASP A 244 -16.04 -12.93 -11.73
N ALA A 245 -15.20 -13.43 -10.81
CA ALA A 245 -15.31 -13.06 -9.40
C ALA A 245 -15.08 -11.55 -9.18
N PHE A 246 -14.15 -10.92 -9.91
CA PHE A 246 -13.97 -9.47 -9.86
C PHE A 246 -15.24 -8.73 -10.31
N ILE A 247 -15.82 -9.11 -11.46
CA ILE A 247 -17.04 -8.52 -11.99
C ILE A 247 -18.21 -8.70 -11.00
N ALA A 248 -18.31 -9.86 -10.35
CA ALA A 248 -19.36 -10.16 -9.37
C ALA A 248 -19.33 -9.24 -8.13
N GLN A 249 -18.16 -8.69 -7.77
CA GLN A 249 -18.06 -7.70 -6.68
C GLN A 249 -18.61 -6.32 -7.06
N GLN A 250 -18.78 -6.04 -8.35
CA GLN A 250 -19.27 -4.76 -8.85
C GLN A 250 -20.79 -4.77 -8.98
N SER A 251 -21.47 -3.84 -8.29
CA SER A 251 -22.91 -3.63 -8.49
C SER A 251 -23.21 -3.20 -9.92
N GLU A 252 -24.43 -3.46 -10.39
CA GLU A 252 -24.87 -3.08 -11.74
C GLU A 252 -24.65 -1.59 -12.02
N LYS A 253 -24.97 -0.73 -11.05
CA LYS A 253 -24.73 0.72 -11.14
C LYS A 253 -23.24 1.06 -11.22
N ALA A 254 -22.38 0.35 -10.49
CA ALA A 254 -20.93 0.58 -10.51
C ALA A 254 -20.33 0.20 -11.87
N ARG A 255 -20.82 -0.86 -12.52
CA ARG A 255 -20.35 -1.29 -13.85
C ARG A 255 -20.57 -0.24 -14.95
N GLY A 256 -21.54 0.67 -14.78
CA GLY A 256 -21.75 1.81 -15.68
C GLY A 256 -20.86 3.03 -15.41
N VAL A 257 -20.02 3.00 -14.36
CA VAL A 257 -19.06 4.07 -14.07
C VAL A 257 -17.83 3.90 -14.98
N PRO A 258 -17.35 4.96 -15.68
CA PRO A 258 -16.24 4.83 -16.64
C PRO A 258 -14.99 4.13 -16.11
N SER A 259 -14.54 4.47 -14.90
CA SER A 259 -13.35 3.86 -14.30
C SER A 259 -13.53 2.37 -14.01
N VAL A 260 -14.71 1.96 -13.55
CA VAL A 260 -15.02 0.54 -13.28
C VAL A 260 -15.16 -0.24 -14.58
N ALA A 261 -15.79 0.35 -15.60
CA ALA A 261 -15.90 -0.25 -16.93
C ALA A 261 -14.51 -0.48 -17.56
N VAL A 262 -13.59 0.47 -17.39
CA VAL A 262 -12.18 0.34 -17.78
C VAL A 262 -11.51 -0.83 -17.06
N GLU A 263 -11.62 -0.89 -15.74
CA GLU A 263 -11.03 -1.96 -14.94
C GLU A 263 -11.52 -3.35 -15.36
N ILE A 264 -12.83 -3.49 -15.64
CA ILE A 264 -13.43 -4.74 -16.13
C ILE A 264 -12.94 -5.06 -17.54
N ALA A 265 -12.97 -4.10 -18.47
CA ALA A 265 -12.59 -4.31 -19.85
C ALA A 265 -11.11 -4.70 -19.98
N GLN A 266 -10.20 -4.06 -19.23
CA GLN A 266 -8.77 -4.40 -19.22
C GLN A 266 -8.53 -5.82 -18.74
N ARG A 267 -9.24 -6.28 -17.69
CA ARG A 267 -9.15 -7.66 -17.19
C ARG A 267 -9.68 -8.68 -18.19
N LEU A 268 -10.82 -8.38 -18.83
CA LEU A 268 -11.39 -9.22 -19.88
C LEU A 268 -10.46 -9.32 -21.10
N LEU A 269 -9.83 -8.22 -21.50
CA LEU A 269 -8.83 -8.21 -22.57
C LEU A 269 -7.60 -9.05 -22.23
N ALA A 270 -7.07 -8.92 -21.02
CA ALA A 270 -5.94 -9.73 -20.55
C ALA A 270 -6.28 -11.23 -20.55
N ALA A 271 -7.55 -11.59 -20.34
CA ALA A 271 -8.06 -12.95 -20.42
C ALA A 271 -8.48 -13.40 -21.84
N GLY A 272 -8.29 -12.57 -22.88
CA GLY A 272 -8.66 -12.88 -24.26
C GLY A 272 -10.16 -12.80 -24.57
N ARG A 273 -10.98 -12.23 -23.69
CA ARG A 273 -12.44 -12.11 -23.79
C ARG A 273 -12.85 -10.77 -24.40
N ALA A 274 -12.38 -10.50 -25.63
CA ALA A 274 -12.51 -9.18 -26.28
C ALA A 274 -13.97 -8.72 -26.48
N GLU A 275 -14.89 -9.61 -26.83
CA GLU A 275 -16.31 -9.28 -27.01
C GLU A 275 -16.99 -8.84 -25.70
N GLU A 276 -16.65 -9.50 -24.60
CA GLU A 276 -17.16 -9.12 -23.28
C GLU A 276 -16.52 -7.81 -22.80
N ALA A 277 -15.24 -7.59 -23.11
CA ALA A 277 -14.60 -6.31 -22.86
C ALA A 277 -15.27 -5.17 -23.62
N TRP A 278 -15.72 -5.42 -24.86
CA TRP A 278 -16.51 -4.49 -25.65
C TRP A 278 -17.87 -4.20 -25.05
N ALA A 279 -18.58 -5.22 -24.57
CA ALA A 279 -19.84 -5.02 -23.86
C ALA A 279 -19.64 -4.17 -22.58
N ALA A 280 -18.58 -4.46 -21.80
CA ALA A 280 -18.29 -3.75 -20.57
C ALA A 280 -17.94 -2.28 -20.79
N ILE A 281 -17.03 -1.97 -21.73
CA ILE A 281 -16.59 -0.58 -21.97
C ILE A 281 -17.72 0.30 -22.52
N ASN A 282 -18.70 -0.29 -23.22
CA ASN A 282 -19.88 0.39 -23.75
C ASN A 282 -21.08 0.42 -22.78
N ALA A 283 -21.00 -0.21 -21.61
CA ALA A 283 -22.05 -0.14 -20.58
C ALA A 283 -22.12 1.23 -19.87
N VAL A 284 -21.16 2.12 -20.16
CA VAL A 284 -21.07 3.46 -19.60
C VAL A 284 -22.18 4.35 -20.16
N ASP A 285 -22.90 5.03 -19.26
CA ASP A 285 -23.88 6.06 -19.62
C ASP A 285 -23.15 7.32 -20.08
N LEU A 286 -23.00 7.48 -21.39
CA LEU A 286 -22.33 8.62 -22.04
C LEU A 286 -23.19 9.89 -22.07
N ASP A 287 -24.49 9.80 -21.76
CA ASP A 287 -25.43 10.92 -21.79
C ASP A 287 -25.42 11.73 -20.48
N ARG A 288 -24.78 11.20 -19.44
CA ARG A 288 -24.46 11.98 -18.24
C ARG A 288 -23.15 12.72 -18.48
N PRO A 289 -23.12 14.06 -18.41
CA PRO A 289 -21.95 14.89 -18.67
C PRO A 289 -20.94 14.83 -17.52
N GLY A 290 -20.54 13.63 -17.13
CA GLY A 290 -19.38 13.36 -16.31
C GLY A 290 -18.13 13.29 -17.18
N TRP A 291 -16.99 13.61 -16.59
CA TRP A 291 -15.68 13.48 -17.22
C TRP A 291 -15.45 12.02 -17.64
N ILE A 292 -15.35 11.77 -18.95
CA ILE A 292 -14.85 10.50 -19.49
C ILE A 292 -13.33 10.51 -19.30
N PRO A 293 -12.74 9.59 -18.51
CA PRO A 293 -11.30 9.54 -18.33
C PRO A 293 -10.58 9.17 -19.63
N VAL A 294 -9.37 9.68 -19.85
CA VAL A 294 -8.52 9.31 -20.99
C VAL A 294 -8.27 7.80 -21.01
N GLU A 295 -8.17 7.17 -19.82
CA GLU A 295 -8.02 5.72 -19.70
C GLU A 295 -9.18 4.94 -20.32
N TRP A 296 -10.40 5.50 -20.33
CA TRP A 296 -11.55 4.90 -21.00
C TRP A 296 -11.40 4.92 -22.51
N GLU A 297 -10.92 6.03 -23.06
CA GLU A 297 -10.67 6.19 -24.50
C GLU A 297 -9.60 5.20 -24.97
N LEU A 298 -8.48 5.14 -24.25
CA LEU A 298 -7.38 4.20 -24.54
C LEU A 298 -7.82 2.74 -24.44
N THR A 299 -8.59 2.40 -23.40
CA THR A 299 -9.10 1.02 -23.23
C THR A 299 -10.06 0.64 -24.34
N ARG A 300 -10.96 1.56 -24.73
CA ARG A 300 -11.88 1.32 -25.86
C ARG A 300 -11.14 1.08 -27.18
N ILE A 301 -10.08 1.84 -27.44
CA ILE A 301 -9.20 1.64 -28.61
C ILE A 301 -8.58 0.24 -28.56
N ALA A 302 -7.98 -0.13 -27.43
CA ALA A 302 -7.37 -1.46 -27.26
C ALA A 302 -8.39 -2.61 -27.47
N VAL A 303 -9.64 -2.43 -27.03
CA VAL A 303 -10.71 -3.40 -27.29
C VAL A 303 -11.03 -3.51 -28.78
N LEU A 304 -11.16 -2.38 -29.49
CA LEU A 304 -11.41 -2.39 -30.94
C LEU A 304 -10.30 -3.09 -31.71
N GLU A 305 -9.05 -2.87 -31.31
CA GLU A 305 -7.89 -3.55 -31.91
C GLU A 305 -7.88 -5.05 -31.63
N ALA A 306 -8.19 -5.47 -30.40
CA ALA A 306 -8.31 -6.87 -30.03
C ALA A 306 -9.44 -7.59 -30.80
N LEU A 307 -10.49 -6.86 -31.19
CA LEU A 307 -11.58 -7.35 -32.05
C LEU A 307 -11.24 -7.33 -33.55
N GLY A 308 -10.05 -6.86 -33.95
CA GLY A 308 -9.66 -6.71 -35.36
C GLY A 308 -10.34 -5.54 -36.08
N ARG A 309 -10.92 -4.60 -35.36
CA ARG A 309 -11.65 -3.42 -35.89
C ARG A 309 -10.72 -2.21 -36.01
N ALA A 310 -9.59 -2.40 -36.70
CA ALA A 310 -8.51 -1.42 -36.77
C ALA A 310 -8.94 -0.06 -37.35
N ASP A 311 -9.79 -0.07 -38.39
CA ASP A 311 -10.29 1.18 -39.01
C ASP A 311 -11.14 2.00 -38.03
N GLU A 312 -11.97 1.32 -37.23
CA GLU A 312 -12.79 1.98 -36.19
C GLU A 312 -11.93 2.49 -35.04
N ALA A 313 -10.91 1.72 -34.64
CA ALA A 313 -9.94 2.18 -33.64
C ALA A 313 -9.23 3.46 -34.11
N GLN A 314 -8.80 3.51 -35.37
CA GLN A 314 -8.15 4.67 -35.95
C GLN A 314 -9.09 5.88 -36.07
N ALA A 315 -10.33 5.67 -36.50
CA ALA A 315 -11.34 6.73 -36.56
C ALA A 315 -11.61 7.29 -35.16
N PHE A 316 -11.71 6.42 -34.14
CA PHE A 316 -11.94 6.84 -32.77
C PHE A 316 -10.73 7.60 -32.16
N ARG A 317 -9.50 7.15 -32.42
CA ARG A 317 -8.26 7.89 -32.07
C ARG A 317 -8.30 9.33 -32.58
N TRP A 318 -8.74 9.52 -33.83
CA TRP A 318 -8.84 10.84 -34.45
C TRP A 318 -9.86 11.73 -33.74
N VAL A 319 -11.05 11.21 -33.43
CA VAL A 319 -12.10 11.93 -32.68
C VAL A 319 -11.61 12.35 -31.28
N CYS A 320 -10.92 11.45 -30.57
CA CYS A 320 -10.33 11.74 -29.26
C CYS A 320 -9.28 12.85 -29.33
N PHE A 321 -8.43 12.82 -30.36
CA PHE A 321 -7.42 13.83 -30.62
C PHE A 321 -8.05 15.19 -30.93
N GLU A 322 -9.06 15.27 -31.79
CA GLU A 322 -9.74 16.53 -32.11
C GLU A 322 -10.38 17.18 -30.88
N ARG A 323 -10.85 16.38 -29.92
CA ARG A 323 -11.47 16.88 -28.68
C ARG A 323 -10.46 17.39 -27.65
N SER A 324 -9.35 16.67 -27.45
CA SER A 324 -8.42 16.92 -26.33
C SER A 324 -7.07 17.49 -26.74
N LEU A 325 -6.73 17.43 -28.04
CA LEU A 325 -5.39 17.67 -28.60
C LEU A 325 -4.28 16.87 -27.89
N SER A 326 -4.63 15.78 -27.19
CA SER A 326 -3.67 14.98 -26.42
C SER A 326 -2.86 14.07 -27.34
N PRO A 327 -1.52 14.16 -27.34
CA PRO A 327 -0.66 13.32 -28.16
C PRO A 327 -0.63 11.85 -27.71
N GLU A 328 -1.15 11.51 -26.53
CA GLU A 328 -1.20 10.13 -26.03
C GLU A 328 -2.03 9.21 -26.94
N HIS A 329 -3.08 9.75 -27.57
CA HIS A 329 -3.93 9.03 -28.53
C HIS A 329 -3.25 8.75 -29.89
N LEU A 330 -2.11 9.39 -30.17
CA LEU A 330 -1.36 9.24 -31.43
C LEU A 330 -0.13 8.33 -31.31
N ARG A 331 0.20 7.85 -30.10
CA ARG A 331 1.41 7.07 -29.81
C ARG A 331 1.16 5.59 -29.56
N SER A 332 -0.10 5.16 -29.53
CA SER A 332 -0.51 3.75 -29.41
C SER A 332 -1.07 3.28 -30.73
#